data_AF-A0A955BCB2-F1
#
_entry.id   AF-A0A955BCB2-F1
#
_cell.length_a   1.000
_cell.length_b   1.000
_cell.length_c   1.000
_cell.angle_alpha   90.00
_cell.angle_beta   90.00
_cell.angle_gamma   90.00
#
_symmetry.space_group_name_H-M   'P 1'
#
loop_
_entity.id
_entity.type
_entity.pdbx_description
1 polymer ?
#
loop_
_entity_poly.entity_id
_entity_poly.type
_entity_poly.pdbx_seq_one_letter_code
_entity_poly.pdbx_strand_id
1 'polypeptide(L)'
;LTRAQNASVQLLAEEQRTLAAEVRGLADELASAEAFSVGLQGAEREMLRAASRLDRGETNETTQRYQQSALARLKQVQEALGDGAAPRDADNNPQQGESQQPGNNAPPADTVRALSELKLIKLMQLEINRRTTELERLRNRTGELDDEQLRELRDLADEQGQLAELLDRLVAETAAAQQSDLPDELEMVPDLPLELD
;
A
#
# COMPACT_ATOMS: atom_id res chain seq x y z
N LEU A 1 -33.65 -11.50 -12.81
CA LEU A 1 -33.45 -10.07 -13.11
C LEU A 1 -34.44 -9.66 -14.20
N THR A 2 -35.10 -8.51 -14.05
CA THR A 2 -35.90 -7.90 -15.13
C THR A 2 -34.98 -7.33 -16.21
N ARG A 3 -35.51 -7.01 -17.40
CA ARG A 3 -34.73 -6.35 -18.47
C ARG A 3 -34.07 -5.05 -17.99
N ALA A 4 -34.79 -4.26 -17.18
CA ALA A 4 -34.25 -3.04 -16.59
C ALA A 4 -33.13 -3.34 -15.59
N GLN A 5 -33.29 -4.34 -14.72
CA GLN A 5 -32.25 -4.74 -13.76
C GLN A 5 -30.99 -5.27 -14.46
N ASN A 6 -31.13 -6.04 -15.55
CA ASN A 6 -29.99 -6.47 -16.35
C ASN A 6 -29.25 -5.28 -16.96
N ALA A 7 -29.96 -4.29 -17.51
CA ALA A 7 -29.34 -3.08 -18.04
C ALA A 7 -28.58 -2.31 -16.95
N SER A 8 -29.15 -2.19 -15.74
CA SER A 8 -28.47 -1.56 -14.61
C SER A 8 -27.20 -2.32 -14.17
N VAL A 9 -27.22 -3.65 -14.18
CA VAL A 9 -26.05 -4.46 -13.83
C VAL A 9 -24.93 -4.31 -14.87
N GLN A 10 -25.27 -4.22 -16.16
CA GLN A 10 -24.30 -3.98 -17.23
C GLN A 10 -23.67 -2.59 -17.12
N LEU A 11 -24.47 -1.56 -16.83
CA LEU A 11 -23.97 -0.22 -16.55
C LEU A 11 -22.97 -0.23 -15.39
N LEU A 12 -23.30 -0.92 -14.29
CA LEU A 12 -22.40 -1.03 -13.15
C LEU A 12 -21.09 -1.75 -13.52
N ALA A 13 -21.13 -2.76 -14.41
CA ALA A 13 -19.93 -3.42 -14.90
C ALA A 13 -19.04 -2.47 -15.71
N GLU A 14 -19.63 -1.62 -16.56
CA GLU A 14 -18.93 -0.59 -17.33
C GLU A 14 -18.30 0.48 -16.43
N GLU A 15 -19.03 0.97 -15.44
CA GLU A 15 -18.52 1.92 -14.42
C GLU A 15 -17.33 1.31 -13.67
N GLN A 16 -17.44 0.04 -13.26
CA GLN A 16 -16.38 -0.66 -12.55
C GLN A 16 -15.09 -0.80 -13.38
N ARG A 17 -15.20 -1.06 -14.70
CA ARG A 17 -14.04 -1.08 -15.62
C ARG A 17 -13.42 0.29 -15.82
N THR A 18 -14.27 1.31 -15.96
CA THR A 18 -13.82 2.69 -16.14
C THR A 18 -12.99 3.13 -14.94
N LEU A 19 -13.50 2.89 -13.73
CA LEU A 19 -12.77 3.17 -12.51
C LEU A 19 -11.48 2.33 -12.38
N ALA A 20 -11.51 1.06 -12.80
CA ALA A 20 -10.32 0.22 -12.82
C ALA A 20 -9.22 0.80 -13.73
N ALA A 21 -9.58 1.31 -14.90
CA ALA A 21 -8.63 1.96 -15.82
C ALA A 21 -8.06 3.27 -15.25
N GLU A 22 -8.87 4.07 -14.57
CA GLU A 22 -8.39 5.27 -13.85
C GLU A 22 -7.40 4.91 -12.74
N VAL A 23 -7.72 3.88 -11.95
CA VAL A 23 -6.84 3.36 -10.89
C VAL A 23 -5.53 2.82 -11.46
N ARG A 24 -5.56 2.15 -12.61
CA ARG A 24 -4.34 1.73 -13.33
C ARG A 24 -3.48 2.93 -13.70
N GLY A 25 -4.09 3.98 -14.26
CA GLY A 25 -3.36 5.21 -14.62
C GLY A 25 -2.65 5.82 -13.40
N LEU A 26 -3.33 5.88 -12.25
CA LEU A 26 -2.72 6.33 -10.99
C LEU A 26 -1.57 5.41 -10.52
N ALA A 27 -1.70 4.09 -10.73
CA ALA A 27 -0.65 3.14 -10.37
C ALA A 27 0.62 3.33 -11.21
N ASP A 28 0.47 3.70 -12.48
CA ASP A 28 1.57 3.99 -13.39
C ASP A 28 2.24 5.33 -13.05
N GLU A 29 1.46 6.35 -12.66
CA GLU A 29 1.99 7.64 -12.18
C GLU A 29 2.81 7.49 -10.89
N LEU A 30 2.39 6.58 -10.00
CA LEU A 30 3.07 6.27 -8.73
C LEU A 30 4.07 5.12 -8.84
N ALA A 31 4.52 4.75 -10.04
CA ALA A 31 5.44 3.63 -10.24
C ALA A 31 6.78 3.79 -9.48
N SER A 32 7.20 5.03 -9.19
CA SER A 32 8.38 5.27 -8.36
C SER A 32 8.17 4.92 -6.89
N ALA A 33 6.94 4.94 -6.39
CA ALA A 33 6.53 4.58 -5.04
C ALA A 33 5.82 3.22 -5.07
N GLU A 34 6.63 2.18 -5.11
CA GLU A 34 6.20 0.86 -5.55
C GLU A 34 5.10 0.24 -4.69
N ALA A 35 5.11 0.46 -3.37
CA ALA A 35 4.06 -0.06 -2.51
C ALA A 35 2.68 0.53 -2.89
N PHE A 36 2.65 1.81 -3.30
CA PHE A 36 1.43 2.47 -3.79
C PHE A 36 0.98 1.92 -5.14
N SER A 37 1.92 1.76 -6.07
CA SER A 37 1.63 1.15 -7.37
C SER A 37 1.03 -0.25 -7.19
N VAL A 38 1.65 -1.13 -6.39
CA VAL A 38 1.14 -2.48 -6.11
C VAL A 38 -0.22 -2.45 -5.40
N GLY A 39 -0.41 -1.54 -4.44
CA GLY A 39 -1.71 -1.34 -3.80
C GLY A 39 -2.81 -1.03 -4.80
N LEU A 40 -2.59 -0.04 -5.68
CA LEU A 40 -3.56 0.37 -6.71
C LEU A 40 -3.82 -0.72 -7.74
N GLN A 41 -2.78 -1.41 -8.21
CA GLN A 41 -2.92 -2.57 -9.10
C GLN A 41 -3.74 -3.70 -8.45
N GLY A 42 -3.62 -3.89 -7.14
CA GLY A 42 -4.47 -4.80 -6.37
C GLY A 42 -5.94 -4.38 -6.40
N ALA A 43 -6.23 -3.10 -6.18
CA ALA A 43 -7.60 -2.59 -6.22
C ALA A 43 -8.21 -2.80 -7.61
N GLU A 44 -7.48 -2.46 -8.67
CA GLU A 44 -7.90 -2.67 -10.05
C GLU A 44 -8.22 -4.15 -10.36
N ARG A 45 -7.36 -5.10 -9.97
CA ARG A 45 -7.63 -6.54 -10.20
C ARG A 45 -8.97 -6.96 -9.61
N GLU A 46 -9.27 -6.50 -8.39
CA GLU A 46 -10.53 -6.77 -7.71
C GLU A 46 -11.72 -6.11 -8.42
N MET A 47 -11.56 -4.88 -8.90
CA MET A 47 -12.58 -4.21 -9.73
C MET A 47 -12.86 -4.97 -11.04
N LEU A 48 -11.82 -5.44 -11.73
CA LEU A 48 -11.98 -6.22 -12.97
C LEU A 48 -12.66 -7.57 -12.73
N ARG A 49 -12.34 -8.22 -11.60
CA ARG A 49 -13.04 -9.45 -11.17
C ARG A 49 -14.52 -9.19 -10.91
N ALA A 50 -14.85 -8.11 -10.20
CA ALA A 50 -16.23 -7.70 -9.98
C ALA A 50 -16.96 -7.40 -11.31
N ALA A 51 -16.34 -6.60 -12.20
CA ALA A 51 -16.91 -6.27 -13.51
C ALA A 51 -17.19 -7.52 -14.35
N SER A 52 -16.27 -8.48 -14.38
CA SER A 52 -16.46 -9.74 -15.11
C SER A 52 -17.62 -10.58 -14.58
N ARG A 53 -17.93 -10.52 -13.28
CA ARG A 53 -19.08 -11.21 -12.69
C ARG A 53 -20.38 -10.46 -12.99
N LEU A 54 -20.36 -9.13 -12.90
CA LEU A 54 -21.50 -8.29 -13.24
C LEU A 54 -21.92 -8.49 -14.71
N ASP A 55 -20.98 -8.63 -15.64
CA ASP A 55 -21.29 -8.98 -17.05
C ASP A 55 -22.12 -10.26 -17.19
N ARG A 56 -21.86 -11.24 -16.32
CA ARG A 56 -22.58 -12.53 -16.29
C ARG A 56 -23.90 -12.45 -15.51
N GLY A 57 -24.26 -11.28 -15.01
CA GLY A 57 -25.44 -11.06 -14.17
C GLY A 57 -25.29 -11.56 -12.73
N GLU A 58 -24.06 -11.85 -12.30
CA GLU A 58 -23.80 -12.37 -10.96
C GLU A 58 -23.67 -11.21 -9.96
N THR A 59 -24.66 -11.04 -9.09
CA THR A 59 -24.71 -9.96 -8.08
C THR A 59 -24.68 -10.49 -6.64
N ASN A 60 -24.14 -11.69 -6.45
CA ASN A 60 -24.08 -12.38 -5.17
C ASN A 60 -23.00 -11.80 -4.24
N GLU A 61 -22.86 -12.40 -3.05
CA GLU A 61 -21.87 -11.98 -2.04
C GLU A 61 -20.44 -11.98 -2.56
N THR A 62 -20.08 -12.90 -3.48
CA THR A 62 -18.74 -12.92 -4.06
C THR A 62 -18.47 -11.67 -4.89
N THR A 63 -19.40 -11.28 -5.77
CA THR A 63 -19.26 -10.05 -6.56
C THR A 63 -19.09 -8.82 -5.65
N GLN A 64 -19.89 -8.73 -4.59
CA GLN A 64 -19.79 -7.64 -3.62
C GLN A 64 -18.47 -7.67 -2.85
N ARG A 65 -17.94 -8.86 -2.53
CA ARG A 65 -16.64 -9.02 -1.86
C ARG A 65 -15.51 -8.42 -2.69
N TYR A 66 -15.46 -8.68 -3.99
CA TYR A 66 -14.46 -8.08 -4.87
C TYR A 66 -14.56 -6.54 -4.89
N GLN A 67 -15.77 -5.99 -4.92
CA GLN A 67 -15.96 -4.53 -4.83
C GLN A 67 -15.50 -3.97 -3.48
N GLN A 68 -15.80 -4.67 -2.38
CA GLN A 68 -15.37 -4.29 -1.04
C GLN A 68 -13.86 -4.39 -0.86
N SER A 69 -13.21 -5.40 -1.44
CA SER A 69 -11.76 -5.56 -1.44
C SER A 69 -11.07 -4.44 -2.22
N ALA A 70 -11.59 -4.07 -3.40
CA ALA A 70 -11.10 -2.91 -4.13
C ALA A 70 -11.21 -1.62 -3.31
N LEU A 71 -12.37 -1.40 -2.68
CA LEU A 71 -12.60 -0.23 -1.82
C LEU A 71 -11.68 -0.20 -0.59
N ALA A 72 -11.48 -1.35 0.06
CA ALA A 72 -10.59 -1.46 1.21
C ALA A 72 -9.16 -1.08 0.83
N ARG A 73 -8.67 -1.59 -0.30
CA ARG A 73 -7.34 -1.28 -0.83
C ARG A 73 -7.18 0.22 -1.15
N LEU A 74 -8.17 0.85 -1.78
CA LEU A 74 -8.13 2.30 -2.02
C LEU A 74 -8.09 3.12 -0.72
N LYS A 75 -8.85 2.70 0.31
CA LYS A 75 -8.80 3.34 1.62
C LYS A 75 -7.45 3.19 2.29
N GLN A 76 -6.79 2.04 2.16
CA GLN A 76 -5.43 1.83 2.69
C GLN A 76 -4.42 2.75 2.01
N VAL A 77 -4.51 2.91 0.68
CA VAL A 77 -3.68 3.86 -0.07
C VAL A 77 -3.92 5.28 0.43
N GLN A 78 -5.18 5.70 0.56
CA GLN A 78 -5.53 7.02 1.09
C GLN A 78 -4.99 7.23 2.52
N GLU A 79 -5.14 6.24 3.39
CA GLU A 79 -4.69 6.29 4.78
C GLU A 79 -3.15 6.38 4.89
N ALA A 80 -2.43 5.69 4.00
CA ALA A 80 -0.98 5.74 3.93
C ALA A 80 -0.45 7.11 3.46
N LEU A 81 -1.17 7.77 2.55
CA LEU A 81 -0.85 9.13 2.09
C LEU A 81 -1.19 10.20 3.12
N GLY A 82 -2.29 10.03 3.87
CA GLY A 82 -2.82 11.06 4.77
C GLY A 82 -1.99 11.37 6.02
N ASP A 83 -1.19 10.42 6.51
CA ASP A 83 -0.39 10.60 7.73
C ASP A 83 0.99 11.23 7.50
N GLY A 84 1.38 11.50 6.24
CA GLY A 84 2.59 12.24 5.89
C GLY A 84 2.48 13.76 6.09
N ALA A 85 1.29 14.28 6.46
CA ALA A 85 0.97 15.71 6.48
C ALA A 85 0.61 16.31 7.86
N ALA A 86 0.71 15.57 8.97
CA ALA A 86 0.42 16.15 10.29
C ALA A 86 1.30 15.57 11.40
N PRO A 87 2.09 16.41 12.11
CA PRO A 87 2.41 16.13 13.49
C PRO A 87 1.09 16.00 14.24
N ARG A 88 0.91 14.88 14.94
CA ARG A 88 -0.13 14.80 15.97
C ARG A 88 0.31 15.73 17.09
N ASP A 89 -0.18 16.96 17.07
CA ASP A 89 -0.20 17.81 18.25
C ASP A 89 -1.08 17.12 19.31
N ALA A 90 -0.42 16.31 20.13
CA ALA A 90 -0.98 15.89 21.40
C ALA A 90 -0.92 17.10 22.34
N ASP A 91 -2.10 17.49 22.83
CA ASP A 91 -2.33 18.30 24.02
C ASP A 91 -1.17 18.24 25.03
N ASN A 92 -0.61 19.40 25.38
CA ASN A 92 -0.35 19.80 26.78
C ASN A 92 0.23 21.23 26.91
N ASN A 93 -0.61 22.12 27.44
CA ASN A 93 -0.31 23.26 28.33
C ASN A 93 0.31 24.56 27.75
N PRO A 94 -0.28 25.75 28.02
CA PRO A 94 0.34 27.04 27.73
C PRO A 94 1.24 27.48 28.89
N GLN A 95 2.56 27.45 28.69
CA GLN A 95 3.49 28.15 29.57
C GLN A 95 4.54 28.90 28.74
N GLN A 96 4.59 30.21 28.97
CA GLN A 96 5.52 31.16 28.35
C GLN A 96 6.97 30.76 28.54
N GLY A 97 7.80 30.94 27.51
CA GLY A 97 9.25 30.90 27.64
C GLY A 97 9.99 30.80 26.30
N GLU A 98 10.52 31.94 25.86
CA GLU A 98 11.73 32.10 25.05
C GLU A 98 11.79 31.52 23.62
N SER A 99 11.98 32.47 22.70
CA SER A 99 12.47 32.33 21.34
C SER A 99 13.51 31.22 21.15
N GLN A 100 13.10 30.14 20.50
CA GLN A 100 13.98 29.27 19.72
C GLN A 100 13.46 29.22 18.29
N GLN A 101 14.36 29.61 17.39
CA GLN A 101 14.36 29.42 15.95
C GLN A 101 13.61 28.13 15.53
N PRO A 102 12.75 28.16 14.49
CA PRO A 102 12.25 26.93 13.91
C PRO A 102 13.43 26.25 13.20
N GLY A 103 14.08 25.33 13.91
CA GLY A 103 14.95 24.33 13.30
C GLY A 103 14.10 23.55 12.31
N ASN A 104 14.34 23.78 11.03
CA ASN A 104 13.66 23.14 9.92
C ASN A 104 14.12 21.68 9.78
N ASN A 105 13.91 20.87 10.82
CA ASN A 105 14.14 19.41 10.84
C ASN A 105 12.89 18.68 10.36
N ALA A 106 12.33 19.12 9.23
CA ALA A 106 11.39 18.25 8.52
C ALA A 106 12.20 17.04 8.02
N PRO A 107 11.76 15.79 8.27
CA PRO A 107 12.43 14.63 7.72
C PRO A 107 12.53 14.79 6.19
N PRO A 108 13.64 14.36 5.57
CA PRO A 108 13.78 14.35 4.12
C PRO A 108 12.52 13.79 3.43
N ALA A 109 12.17 14.34 2.27
CA ALA A 109 10.99 13.90 1.52
C ALA A 109 10.98 12.38 1.27
N ASP A 110 12.16 11.78 1.08
CA ASP A 110 12.35 10.35 0.88
C ASP A 110 12.01 9.52 2.13
N THR A 111 12.33 10.00 3.33
CA THR A 111 11.92 9.35 4.59
C THR A 111 10.42 9.39 4.81
N VAL A 112 9.76 10.51 4.45
CA VAL A 112 8.29 10.61 4.56
C VAL A 112 7.64 9.62 3.60
N ARG A 113 8.12 9.56 2.35
CA ARG A 113 7.66 8.59 1.35
C ARG A 113 7.85 7.16 1.84
N ALA A 114 9.03 6.79 2.32
CA ALA A 114 9.33 5.44 2.79
C ALA A 114 8.45 5.03 3.99
N LEU A 115 8.16 5.95 4.91
CA LEU A 115 7.24 5.69 6.03
C LEU A 115 5.81 5.47 5.56
N SER A 116 5.34 6.24 4.59
CA SER A 116 4.03 6.06 3.97
C SER A 116 3.92 4.71 3.23
N GLU A 117 4.96 4.32 2.49
CA GLU A 117 5.02 3.00 1.84
C GLU A 117 5.03 1.85 2.85
N LEU A 118 5.81 1.95 3.92
CA LEU A 118 5.83 0.97 5.01
C LEU A 118 4.46 0.86 5.69
N LYS A 119 3.79 2.00 5.92
CA LYS A 119 2.43 2.02 6.48
C LYS A 119 1.46 1.28 5.56
N LEU A 120 1.52 1.52 4.25
CA LEU A 120 0.68 0.83 3.29
C LEU A 120 0.92 -0.69 3.30
N ILE A 121 2.19 -1.13 3.27
CA ILE A 121 2.56 -2.54 3.36
C ILE A 121 1.97 -3.18 4.63
N LYS A 122 2.08 -2.50 5.77
CA LYS A 122 1.49 -2.96 7.03
C LYS A 122 -0.03 -3.11 6.95
N LEU A 123 -0.72 -2.11 6.39
CA LEU A 123 -2.18 -2.16 6.25
C LEU A 123 -2.62 -3.33 5.35
N MET A 124 -1.93 -3.54 4.22
CA MET A 124 -2.20 -4.66 3.33
C MET A 124 -1.95 -6.01 4.04
N GLN A 125 -0.88 -6.14 4.81
CA GLN A 125 -0.60 -7.36 5.57
C GLN A 125 -1.68 -7.65 6.63
N LEU A 126 -2.17 -6.62 7.33
CA LEU A 126 -3.26 -6.77 8.29
C LEU A 126 -4.54 -7.28 7.63
N GLU A 127 -4.85 -6.79 6.42
CA GLU A 127 -6.00 -7.29 5.65
C GLU A 127 -5.81 -8.74 5.21
N ILE A 128 -4.63 -9.09 4.69
CA ILE A 128 -4.35 -10.47 4.31
C ILE A 128 -4.48 -11.41 5.52
N ASN A 129 -3.95 -11.02 6.68
CA ASN A 129 -4.08 -11.79 7.91
C ASN A 129 -5.55 -11.98 8.31
N ARG A 130 -6.36 -10.91 8.22
CA ARG A 130 -7.80 -10.97 8.50
C ARG A 130 -8.50 -11.96 7.58
N ARG A 131 -8.31 -11.84 6.26
CA ARG A 131 -8.98 -12.69 5.24
C ARG A 131 -8.54 -14.15 5.35
N THR A 132 -7.25 -14.39 5.57
CA THR A 132 -6.71 -15.75 5.80
C THR A 132 -7.34 -16.38 7.04
N THR A 133 -7.49 -15.61 8.13
CA THR A 133 -8.15 -16.07 9.35
C THR A 133 -9.64 -16.37 9.12
N GLU A 134 -10.33 -15.58 8.31
CA GLU A 134 -11.74 -15.80 7.95
C GLU A 134 -11.92 -17.10 7.15
N LEU A 135 -11.06 -17.35 6.15
CA LEU A 135 -11.04 -18.61 5.40
C LEU A 135 -10.73 -19.80 6.31
N GLU A 136 -9.75 -19.67 7.20
CA GLU A 136 -9.41 -20.72 8.16
C GLU A 136 -10.59 -21.06 9.09
N ARG A 137 -11.29 -20.05 9.61
CA ARG A 137 -12.52 -20.24 10.40
C ARG A 137 -13.63 -20.88 9.60
N LEU A 138 -13.73 -20.58 8.30
CA LEU A 138 -14.71 -21.21 7.43
C LEU A 138 -14.39 -22.69 7.25
N ARG A 139 -13.15 -23.02 6.86
CA ARG A 139 -12.65 -24.40 6.74
C ARG A 139 -12.90 -25.22 8.00
N ASN A 140 -12.63 -24.66 9.17
CA ASN A 140 -12.84 -25.36 10.45
C ASN A 140 -14.32 -25.62 10.76
N ARG A 141 -15.25 -24.83 10.19
CA ARG A 141 -16.71 -25.03 10.35
C ARG A 141 -17.31 -25.97 9.31
N THR A 142 -16.85 -25.89 8.06
CA THR A 142 -17.41 -26.63 6.92
C THR A 142 -16.65 -27.92 6.61
N GLY A 143 -15.44 -28.10 7.15
CA GLY A 143 -14.54 -29.22 6.89
C GLY A 143 -13.61 -28.96 5.70
N GLU A 144 -14.10 -28.26 4.67
CA GLU A 144 -13.34 -27.94 3.46
C GLU A 144 -13.67 -26.55 2.91
N LEU A 145 -12.78 -26.02 2.08
CA LEU A 145 -12.98 -24.80 1.31
C LEU A 145 -13.45 -25.16 -0.10
N ASP A 146 -14.39 -24.39 -0.64
CA ASP A 146 -14.79 -24.54 -2.05
C ASP A 146 -13.71 -24.03 -3.02
N ASP A 147 -13.89 -24.27 -4.32
CA ASP A 147 -12.92 -23.87 -5.36
C ASP A 147 -12.65 -22.36 -5.38
N GLU A 148 -13.64 -21.54 -5.04
CA GLU A 148 -13.52 -20.09 -5.03
C GLU A 148 -12.70 -19.62 -3.82
N GLN A 149 -12.96 -20.20 -2.65
CA GLN A 149 -12.22 -19.97 -1.43
C GLN A 149 -10.77 -20.47 -1.52
N LEU A 150 -10.55 -21.61 -2.19
CA LEU A 150 -9.21 -22.11 -2.48
C LEU A 150 -8.44 -21.22 -3.46
N ARG A 151 -9.12 -20.60 -4.44
CA ARG A 151 -8.52 -19.57 -5.29
C ARG A 151 -8.17 -18.33 -4.47
N GLU A 152 -9.09 -17.85 -3.63
CA GLU A 152 -8.85 -16.71 -2.74
C GLU A 152 -7.64 -16.96 -1.81
N LEU A 153 -7.51 -18.16 -1.25
CA LEU A 153 -6.37 -18.51 -0.40
C LEU A 153 -5.03 -18.48 -1.14
N ARG A 154 -5.00 -18.91 -2.41
CA ARG A 154 -3.78 -18.84 -3.25
C ARG A 154 -3.43 -17.40 -3.59
N ASP A 155 -4.42 -16.61 -4.00
CA ASP A 155 -4.24 -15.18 -4.27
C ASP A 155 -3.67 -14.45 -3.04
N LEU A 156 -4.19 -14.75 -1.84
CA LEU A 156 -3.67 -14.18 -0.59
C LEU A 156 -2.23 -14.59 -0.31
N ALA A 157 -1.84 -15.84 -0.61
CA ALA A 157 -0.47 -16.30 -0.44
C ALA A 157 0.49 -15.60 -1.42
N ASP A 158 0.08 -15.45 -2.68
CA ASP A 158 0.84 -14.71 -3.70
C ASP A 158 1.01 -13.24 -3.31
N GLU A 159 -0.06 -12.62 -2.78
CA GLU A 159 0.02 -11.25 -2.24
C GLU A 159 1.00 -11.14 -1.07
N GLN A 160 1.05 -12.11 -0.14
CA GLN A 160 2.04 -12.09 0.95
C GLN A 160 3.48 -12.15 0.42
N GLY A 161 3.73 -12.98 -0.59
CA GLY A 161 5.03 -13.06 -1.25
C GLY A 161 5.44 -11.70 -1.83
N GLN A 162 4.53 -11.07 -2.57
CA GLN A 162 4.75 -9.75 -3.15
C GLN A 162 5.01 -8.67 -2.08
N LEU A 163 4.28 -8.70 -0.95
CA LEU A 163 4.51 -7.76 0.16
C LEU A 163 5.88 -7.96 0.82
N ALA A 164 6.35 -9.20 0.94
CA ALA A 164 7.67 -9.49 1.49
C ALA A 164 8.77 -8.92 0.58
N GLU A 165 8.67 -9.13 -0.73
CA GLU A 165 9.62 -8.58 -1.71
C GLU A 165 9.64 -7.05 -1.74
N LEU A 166 8.48 -6.40 -1.56
CA LEU A 166 8.40 -4.94 -1.42
C LEU A 166 9.09 -4.45 -0.14
N LEU A 167 8.86 -5.14 0.98
CA LEU A 167 9.46 -4.78 2.26
C LEU A 167 10.99 -4.90 2.21
N ASP A 168 11.51 -5.99 1.64
CA ASP A 168 12.96 -6.20 1.50
C ASP A 168 13.62 -5.10 0.68
N ARG A 169 12.98 -4.67 -0.41
CA ARG A 169 13.48 -3.57 -1.25
C ARG A 169 13.41 -2.22 -0.55
N LEU A 170 12.31 -1.94 0.15
CA LEU A 170 12.17 -0.71 0.93
C LEU A 170 13.26 -0.62 2.03
N VAL A 171 13.59 -1.74 2.68
CA VAL A 171 14.67 -1.81 3.68
C VAL A 171 16.03 -1.58 3.02
N ALA A 172 16.28 -2.16 1.84
CA ALA A 172 17.53 -1.97 1.11
C ALA A 172 17.73 -0.51 0.65
N GLU A 173 16.68 0.12 0.10
CA GLU A 173 16.72 1.52 -0.35
C GLU A 173 16.96 2.49 0.82
N THR A 174 16.29 2.27 1.96
CA THR A 174 16.47 3.11 3.15
C THR A 174 17.85 2.94 3.78
N ALA A 175 18.44 1.74 3.75
CA ALA A 175 19.81 1.51 4.20
C ALA A 175 20.86 2.16 3.28
N ALA A 176 20.65 2.12 1.96
CA ALA A 176 21.54 2.75 0.99
C ALA A 176 21.54 4.29 1.13
N ALA A 177 20.37 4.90 1.33
CA ALA A 177 20.23 6.34 1.55
C ALA A 177 21.00 6.83 2.80
N GLN A 178 21.08 6.00 3.85
CA GLN A 178 21.83 6.33 5.07
C GLN A 178 23.36 6.24 4.90
N GLN A 179 23.87 5.43 3.95
CA GLN A 179 25.30 5.31 3.67
C GLN A 179 25.84 6.45 2.79
N SER A 180 25.01 7.02 1.92
CA SER A 180 25.38 8.16 1.07
C SER A 180 25.49 9.51 1.80
N ASP A 181 24.95 9.61 3.02
CA ASP A 181 25.03 10.82 3.87
C ASP A 181 26.31 10.88 4.73
N LEU A 182 27.22 9.90 4.60
CA LEU A 182 28.53 9.95 5.25
C LEU A 182 29.44 10.93 4.48
N PRO A 183 29.95 12.00 5.11
CA PRO A 183 30.83 12.95 4.42
C PRO A 183 32.13 12.27 3.97
N ASP A 184 32.55 12.55 2.74
CA ASP A 184 33.84 12.19 2.11
C ASP A 184 35.07 12.85 2.81
N GLU A 185 35.07 12.98 4.13
CA GLU A 185 36.15 13.58 4.91
C GLU A 185 37.08 12.52 5.52
N LEU A 186 37.70 11.67 4.69
CA LEU A 186 38.88 10.89 5.11
C LEU A 186 39.96 10.74 4.04
N GLU A 187 40.00 11.60 3.02
CA GLU A 187 41.08 11.62 2.03
C GLU A 187 41.74 12.99 1.87
N MET A 188 42.21 13.57 2.97
CA MET A 188 43.35 14.50 2.94
C MET A 188 44.15 14.39 4.24
N VAL A 189 44.98 13.35 4.35
CA VAL A 189 46.19 13.47 5.17
C VAL A 189 47.21 14.16 4.28
N PRO A 190 47.56 15.44 4.51
CA PRO A 190 48.69 16.02 3.82
C PRO A 190 49.94 15.26 4.24
N ASP A 191 50.68 14.77 3.25
CA ASP A 191 51.99 14.16 3.40
C ASP A 191 52.89 15.17 4.12
N LEU A 192 53.14 14.95 5.42
CA LEU A 192 54.06 15.77 6.20
C LEU A 192 55.48 15.39 5.77
N PRO A 193 56.29 16.32 5.25
CA PRO A 193 57.67 16.01 4.93
C PRO A 193 58.44 15.72 6.22
N LEU A 194 59.05 14.53 6.27
CA LEU A 194 60.06 14.18 7.26
C LEU A 194 61.29 15.06 7.02
N GLU A 195 61.36 16.22 7.67
CA GLU A 195 62.63 16.92 7.85
C GLU A 195 63.46 16.13 8.89
N LEU A 196 64.48 15.45 8.37
CA LEU A 196 65.63 14.97 9.12
C LEU A 196 66.57 16.16 9.34
N ASP A 197 66.84 16.49 10.60
CA ASP A 197 68.14 16.99 11.08
C ASP A 197 68.28 16.74 12.59
#